data_AF-B8BLE8-F1
#
_entry.id   AF-B8BLE8-F1
#
_cell.length_a   1.000
_cell.length_b   1.000
_cell.length_c   1.000
_cell.angle_alpha   90.00
_cell.angle_beta   90.00
_cell.angle_gamma   90.00
#
_symmetry.space_group_name_H-M   'P 1'
#
loop_
_entity.id
_entity.type
_entity.pdbx_description
1 polymer ?
#
loop_
_entity_poly.entity_id
_entity_poly.type
_entity_poly.pdbx_seq_one_letter_code
_entity_poly.pdbx_strand_id
1 'polypeptide(L)'
;MASIESERNEEVVGQLSSEQKARLDEVMKQAALSLQSDELLNKAAAGKLQAGNYYFYVQGDLYNYTKGPLTTTTDVQQQYSGSVLIDYTNPLKPSSNNKAGTGSFTMAGDGSVEAAVVYFGKNDKGDQDCAWLIGFNINTTTKPEKLQVYVFCGPLINSVINFINPNWAEIKTKIERGGQVGFYKDDQTVTNVYAGVAATDPSMPGRYSVSIAFDL
;
A
#
# COMPACT_ATOMS: atom_id res chain seq x y z
N MET A 1 -24.12 -27.11 -31.08
CA MET A 1 -24.21 -26.12 -29.99
C MET A 1 -23.01 -26.37 -29.08
N ALA A 2 -21.95 -25.57 -29.22
CA ALA A 2 -20.76 -25.68 -28.39
C ALA A 2 -20.96 -24.80 -27.17
N SER A 3 -21.00 -25.40 -25.99
CA SER A 3 -21.06 -24.68 -24.72
C SER A 3 -19.65 -24.22 -24.39
N ILE A 4 -19.44 -22.90 -24.40
CA ILE A 4 -18.19 -22.28 -23.99
C ILE A 4 -18.16 -22.38 -22.46
N GLU A 5 -17.35 -23.30 -21.95
CA GLU A 5 -16.90 -23.26 -20.56
C GLU A 5 -16.07 -21.99 -20.38
N SER A 6 -16.68 -21.00 -19.75
CA SER A 6 -16.01 -19.81 -19.24
C SER A 6 -15.07 -20.26 -18.13
N GLU A 7 -13.79 -20.43 -18.46
CA GLU A 7 -12.68 -20.52 -17.51
C GLU A 7 -12.73 -19.31 -16.58
N ARG A 8 -13.34 -19.52 -15.43
CA ARG A 8 -13.34 -18.58 -14.32
C ARG A 8 -11.99 -18.77 -13.62
N ASN A 9 -10.97 -18.04 -14.07
CA ASN A 9 -9.72 -17.89 -13.33
C ASN A 9 -10.02 -17.16 -12.02
N GLU A 10 -10.44 -17.92 -11.01
CA GLU A 10 -10.47 -17.49 -9.61
C GLU A 10 -9.02 -17.32 -9.14
N GLU A 11 -8.53 -16.08 -9.20
CA GLU A 11 -7.32 -15.65 -8.51
C GLU A 11 -7.58 -15.86 -7.01
N VAL A 12 -6.85 -16.79 -6.39
CA VAL A 12 -7.04 -17.20 -4.99
C VAL A 12 -6.74 -16.00 -4.07
N VAL A 13 -7.78 -15.24 -3.71
CA VAL A 13 -7.73 -14.26 -2.64
C VAL A 13 -7.68 -15.03 -1.32
N GLY A 14 -6.47 -15.23 -0.78
CA GLY A 14 -6.29 -15.83 0.54
C GLY A 14 -7.07 -15.05 1.61
N GLN A 15 -7.56 -15.75 2.64
CA GLN A 15 -8.13 -15.09 3.82
C GLN A 15 -7.01 -14.79 4.82
N LEU A 16 -7.01 -13.58 5.40
CA LEU A 16 -6.10 -13.20 6.48
C LEU A 16 -6.25 -14.18 7.66
N SER A 17 -5.12 -14.61 8.24
CA SER A 17 -5.14 -15.31 9.52
C SER A 17 -5.62 -14.38 10.64
N SER A 18 -6.05 -14.94 11.78
CA SER A 18 -6.47 -14.13 12.94
C SER A 18 -5.37 -13.19 13.43
N GLU A 19 -4.10 -13.62 13.38
CA GLU A 19 -2.96 -12.81 13.76
C GLU A 19 -2.69 -11.70 12.74
N GLN A 20 -2.74 -11.99 11.44
CA GLN A 20 -2.57 -10.98 10.39
C GLN A 20 -3.70 -9.96 10.42
N LYS A 21 -4.93 -10.40 10.68
CA LYS A 21 -6.08 -9.52 10.86
C LYS A 21 -5.90 -8.62 12.08
N ALA A 22 -5.47 -9.17 13.22
CA ALA A 22 -5.20 -8.37 14.40
C ALA A 22 -4.07 -7.34 14.17
N ARG A 23 -3.01 -7.73 13.45
CA ARG A 23 -1.94 -6.79 13.04
C ARG A 23 -2.47 -5.71 12.12
N LEU A 24 -3.27 -6.06 11.11
CA LEU A 24 -3.90 -5.09 10.20
C LEU A 24 -4.81 -4.11 10.97
N ASP A 25 -5.66 -4.63 11.85
CA ASP A 25 -6.54 -3.82 12.69
C ASP A 25 -5.73 -2.88 13.61
N GLU A 26 -4.63 -3.36 14.18
CA GLU A 26 -3.73 -2.56 15.01
C GLU A 26 -3.05 -1.44 14.23
N VAL A 27 -2.48 -1.73 13.05
CA VAL A 27 -1.81 -0.70 12.24
C VAL A 27 -2.81 0.34 11.71
N MET A 28 -4.00 -0.09 11.28
CA MET A 28 -5.07 0.82 10.85
C MET A 28 -5.51 1.73 12.01
N LYS A 29 -5.60 1.19 13.24
CA LYS A 29 -5.91 1.97 14.44
C LYS A 29 -4.80 2.96 14.78
N GLN A 30 -3.53 2.56 14.69
CA GLN A 30 -2.39 3.45 14.91
C GLN A 30 -2.32 4.57 13.87
N ALA A 31 -2.56 4.26 12.60
CA ALA A 31 -2.65 5.23 11.50
C ALA A 31 -3.71 6.31 11.80
N ALA A 32 -4.91 5.88 12.22
CA ALA A 32 -5.98 6.79 12.61
C ALA A 32 -5.58 7.73 13.75
N LEU A 33 -4.85 7.24 14.77
CA LEU A 33 -4.37 8.06 15.89
C LEU A 33 -3.24 9.02 15.49
N SER A 34 -2.29 8.57 14.66
CA SER A 34 -1.17 9.41 14.16
C SER A 34 -1.69 10.63 13.38
N LEU A 35 -2.68 10.41 12.52
CA LEU A 35 -3.31 11.46 11.71
C LEU A 35 -4.13 12.49 12.51
N GLN A 36 -4.53 12.15 13.74
CA GLN A 36 -5.16 13.09 14.68
C GLN A 36 -4.14 13.97 15.39
N SER A 37 -2.85 13.63 15.38
CA SER A 37 -1.80 14.44 16.01
C SER A 37 -1.33 15.58 15.10
N ASP A 38 -1.33 16.82 15.62
CA ASP A 38 -1.02 18.07 14.90
C ASP A 38 0.42 18.17 14.34
N GLU A 39 1.29 17.19 14.59
CA GLU A 39 2.70 17.21 14.20
C GLU A 39 2.93 17.06 12.68
N LEU A 40 2.07 16.30 11.99
CA LEU A 40 2.16 16.13 10.53
C LEU A 40 1.65 17.36 9.77
N LEU A 41 0.64 18.06 10.33
CA LEU A 41 0.18 19.37 9.86
C LEU A 41 1.34 20.38 9.87
N ASN A 42 2.13 20.41 10.95
CA ASN A 42 3.27 21.32 11.08
C ASN A 42 4.41 21.01 10.08
N LYS A 43 4.68 19.73 9.80
CA LYS A 43 5.71 19.33 8.81
C LYS A 43 5.28 19.55 7.36
N ALA A 44 4.01 19.33 7.02
CA ALA A 44 3.47 19.66 5.70
C ALA A 44 3.38 21.19 5.50
N ALA A 45 3.00 21.93 6.55
CA ALA A 45 2.90 23.39 6.54
C ALA A 45 4.27 24.09 6.43
N ALA A 46 5.36 23.50 6.94
CA ALA A 46 6.68 24.12 6.95
C ALA A 46 7.38 24.21 5.58
N GLY A 47 6.80 23.68 4.49
CA GLY A 47 7.50 23.63 3.20
C GLY A 47 6.71 23.98 1.94
N LYS A 48 5.42 23.60 1.81
CA LYS A 48 4.72 23.70 0.50
C LYS A 48 3.19 23.89 0.55
N LEU A 49 2.57 24.01 1.73
CA LEU A 49 1.13 24.23 1.81
C LEU A 49 0.83 25.72 1.67
N GLN A 50 0.65 26.21 0.44
CA GLN A 50 -0.23 27.36 0.28
C GLN A 50 -1.63 26.88 0.64
N ALA A 51 -2.08 27.26 1.83
CA ALA A 51 -3.45 27.15 2.29
C ALA A 51 -4.37 27.75 1.20
N GLY A 52 -5.00 26.88 0.41
CA GLY A 52 -5.82 27.31 -0.72
C GLY A 52 -6.53 26.19 -1.46
N ASN A 53 -5.83 25.13 -1.91
CA ASN A 53 -6.39 24.25 -2.95
C ASN A 53 -6.27 22.72 -2.74
N TYR A 54 -5.80 22.22 -1.59
CA TYR A 54 -5.74 20.78 -1.33
C TYR A 54 -6.76 20.38 -0.26
N TYR A 55 -7.94 19.90 -0.70
CA TYR A 55 -9.03 19.43 0.17
C TYR A 55 -8.92 17.94 0.56
N PHE A 56 -7.85 17.26 0.11
CA PHE A 56 -7.77 15.81 0.12
C PHE A 56 -6.33 15.32 0.32
N TYR A 57 -6.09 14.60 1.42
CA TYR A 57 -4.78 14.09 1.84
C TYR A 57 -4.84 12.58 2.09
N VAL A 58 -3.79 11.90 1.68
CA VAL A 58 -3.55 10.48 1.95
C VAL A 58 -2.24 10.34 2.71
N GLN A 59 -2.34 9.80 3.92
CA GLN A 59 -1.19 9.38 4.70
C GLN A 59 -0.98 7.88 4.48
N GLY A 60 0.25 7.52 4.13
CA GLY A 60 0.66 6.14 4.03
C GLY A 60 1.52 5.74 5.22
N ASP A 61 1.14 4.67 5.91
CA ASP A 61 1.91 4.11 7.02
C ASP A 61 2.43 2.72 6.63
N LEU A 62 3.75 2.56 6.71
CA LEU A 62 4.49 1.39 6.24
C LEU A 62 5.07 0.62 7.43
N TYR A 63 4.84 -0.69 7.47
CA TYR A 63 5.27 -1.56 8.56
C TYR A 63 6.09 -2.74 8.00
N ASN A 64 7.39 -2.75 8.25
CA ASN A 64 8.28 -3.83 7.85
C ASN A 64 8.47 -4.84 9.00
N TYR A 65 7.76 -5.97 8.91
CA TYR A 65 7.93 -7.15 9.77
C TYR A 65 8.92 -8.17 9.19
N THR A 66 9.48 -7.91 8.01
CA THR A 66 10.51 -8.79 7.43
C THR A 66 11.82 -8.71 8.23
N LYS A 67 12.74 -9.65 8.01
CA LYS A 67 14.04 -9.67 8.69
C LYS A 67 15.04 -8.64 8.14
N GLY A 68 14.81 -8.12 6.94
CA GLY A 68 15.77 -7.27 6.21
C GLY A 68 15.21 -5.90 5.85
N PRO A 69 16.07 -4.96 5.43
CA PRO A 69 15.60 -3.69 4.88
C PRO A 69 14.86 -3.94 3.56
N LEU A 70 13.78 -3.18 3.36
CA LEU A 70 13.09 -3.11 2.08
C LEU A 70 13.50 -1.83 1.35
N THR A 71 13.75 -1.93 0.05
CA THR A 71 14.18 -0.79 -0.78
C THR A 71 13.23 -0.55 -1.94
N THR A 72 13.03 0.70 -2.32
CA THR A 72 12.25 1.08 -3.51
C THR A 72 13.05 2.10 -4.33
N THR A 73 12.67 2.30 -5.58
CA THR A 73 13.30 3.25 -6.51
C THR A 73 12.23 3.92 -7.37
N THR A 74 12.54 5.09 -7.93
CA THR A 74 11.56 5.91 -8.66
C THR A 74 11.04 5.26 -9.94
N ASP A 75 11.80 4.36 -10.56
CA ASP A 75 11.41 3.58 -11.75
C ASP A 75 10.36 2.51 -11.47
N VAL A 76 10.20 2.12 -10.21
CA VAL A 76 9.19 1.15 -9.75
C VAL A 76 8.09 1.80 -8.90
N GLN A 77 7.91 3.10 -9.10
CA GLN A 77 6.84 3.90 -8.54
C GLN A 77 6.00 4.46 -9.67
N GLN A 78 4.69 4.39 -9.52
CA GLN A 78 3.74 4.94 -10.48
C GLN A 78 2.72 5.80 -9.76
N GLN A 79 2.60 7.03 -10.23
CA GLN A 79 1.56 7.94 -9.80
C GLN A 79 0.54 8.06 -10.94
N TYR A 80 -0.73 7.77 -10.67
CA TYR A 80 -1.81 7.88 -11.64
C TYR A 80 -2.64 9.15 -11.41
N SER A 81 -2.84 9.54 -10.14
CA SER A 81 -3.48 10.80 -9.76
C SER A 81 -2.96 11.30 -8.40
N GLY A 82 -3.15 12.59 -8.14
CA GLY A 82 -2.62 13.26 -6.94
C GLY A 82 -1.20 13.79 -7.14
N SER A 83 -0.47 13.99 -6.05
CA SER A 83 0.92 14.48 -5.99
C SER A 83 1.60 14.03 -4.71
N VAL A 84 2.85 13.57 -4.83
CA VAL A 84 3.70 13.22 -3.68
C VAL A 84 4.13 14.47 -2.94
N LEU A 85 3.84 14.52 -1.63
CA LEU A 85 4.32 15.56 -0.72
C LEU A 85 5.54 15.07 0.08
N ILE A 86 5.46 13.84 0.57
CA ILE A 86 6.53 13.11 1.24
C ILE A 86 6.65 11.76 0.53
N ASP A 87 7.82 11.48 -0.02
CA ASP A 87 8.08 10.26 -0.78
C ASP A 87 8.09 9.02 0.13
N TYR A 88 8.00 7.85 -0.50
CA TYR A 88 8.08 6.55 0.14
C TYR A 88 9.36 6.40 0.97
N THR A 89 9.22 5.95 2.22
CA THR A 89 10.38 5.72 3.09
C THR A 89 11.30 4.67 2.47
N ASN A 90 12.56 5.04 2.26
CA ASN A 90 13.57 4.21 1.60
C ASN A 90 14.98 4.48 2.17
N PRO A 91 15.71 3.47 2.69
CA PRO A 91 15.24 2.11 2.94
C PRO A 91 14.24 2.06 4.09
N LEU A 92 13.24 1.19 3.98
CA LEU A 92 12.36 0.83 5.08
C LEU A 92 13.04 -0.27 5.91
N LYS A 93 13.76 0.13 6.95
CA LYS A 93 14.50 -0.78 7.82
C LYS A 93 13.53 -1.61 8.67
N PRO A 94 13.85 -2.89 8.99
CA PRO A 94 13.09 -3.64 9.98
C PRO A 94 13.39 -3.10 11.37
N SER A 95 12.51 -3.35 12.33
CA SER A 95 12.78 -3.02 13.74
C SER A 95 13.26 -4.27 14.49
N SER A 96 13.95 -4.02 15.60
CA SER A 96 14.40 -5.07 16.52
C SER A 96 13.31 -5.36 17.56
N ASN A 97 13.40 -6.54 18.21
CA ASN A 97 12.54 -6.94 19.33
C ASN A 97 11.04 -7.12 18.98
N ASN A 98 10.74 -7.89 17.93
CA ASN A 98 9.36 -8.24 17.52
C ASN A 98 8.45 -7.04 17.20
N LYS A 99 9.03 -5.88 16.90
CA LYS A 99 8.29 -4.72 16.38
C LYS A 99 8.53 -4.60 14.89
N ALA A 100 7.55 -4.06 14.16
CA ALA A 100 7.79 -3.63 12.78
C ALA A 100 8.69 -2.40 12.75
N GLY A 101 9.54 -2.33 11.73
CA GLY A 101 10.12 -1.07 11.32
C GLY A 101 9.05 -0.19 10.68
N THR A 102 9.06 1.09 10.99
CA THR A 102 8.00 2.02 10.55
C THR A 102 8.55 3.03 9.55
N GLY A 103 7.76 3.30 8.52
CA GLY A 103 7.97 4.41 7.58
C GLY A 103 6.65 5.07 7.25
N SER A 104 6.73 6.21 6.57
CA SER A 104 5.54 6.90 6.11
C SER A 104 5.76 7.54 4.75
N PHE A 105 4.66 7.83 4.05
CA PHE A 105 4.60 8.70 2.89
C PHE A 105 3.36 9.59 2.97
N THR A 106 3.34 10.67 2.21
CA THR A 106 2.18 11.57 2.18
C THR A 106 1.92 12.01 0.75
N MET A 107 0.67 11.89 0.32
CA MET A 107 0.19 12.38 -0.97
C MET A 107 -1.00 13.32 -0.77
N ALA A 108 -1.21 14.21 -1.72
CA ALA A 108 -2.39 15.07 -1.79
C ALA A 108 -2.96 15.04 -3.20
N GLY A 109 -4.25 15.36 -3.32
CA GLY A 109 -4.91 15.43 -4.60
C GLY A 109 -6.12 16.34 -4.57
N ASP A 110 -6.80 16.45 -5.71
CA ASP A 110 -8.09 17.13 -5.83
C ASP A 110 -9.16 16.05 -6.04
N GLY A 111 -9.69 15.54 -4.94
CA GLY A 111 -10.72 14.49 -4.91
C GLY A 111 -10.25 13.08 -5.30
N SER A 112 -9.01 12.90 -5.73
CA SER A 112 -8.43 11.59 -6.06
C SER A 112 -6.92 11.53 -5.80
N VAL A 113 -6.45 10.44 -5.20
CA VAL A 113 -5.05 10.01 -5.20
C VAL A 113 -5.03 8.54 -5.58
N GLU A 114 -4.19 8.20 -6.54
CA GLU A 114 -4.02 6.84 -7.02
C GLU A 114 -2.54 6.64 -7.36
N ALA A 115 -1.92 5.64 -6.74
CA ALA A 115 -0.50 5.37 -6.90
C ALA A 115 -0.19 3.89 -6.64
N ALA A 116 0.97 3.47 -7.11
CA ALA A 116 1.55 2.17 -6.84
C ALA A 116 3.07 2.27 -6.62
N VAL A 117 3.61 1.33 -5.85
CA VAL A 117 5.04 1.22 -5.54
C VAL A 117 5.42 -0.23 -5.37
N VAL A 118 6.65 -0.56 -5.78
CA VAL A 118 7.29 -1.85 -5.49
C VAL A 118 8.40 -1.66 -4.47
N TYR A 119 8.41 -2.52 -3.45
CA TYR A 119 9.51 -2.70 -2.52
C TYR A 119 10.22 -4.02 -2.80
N PHE A 120 11.55 -3.98 -2.75
CA PHE A 120 12.44 -5.13 -2.93
C PHE A 120 13.08 -5.51 -1.61
N GLY A 121 13.32 -6.81 -1.43
CA GLY A 121 13.98 -7.36 -0.26
C GLY A 121 14.27 -8.84 -0.44
N LYS A 122 14.39 -9.56 0.67
CA LYS A 122 14.68 -11.00 0.69
C LYS A 122 13.66 -11.75 1.53
N ASN A 123 13.51 -13.04 1.24
CA ASN A 123 12.72 -13.95 2.05
C ASN A 123 13.33 -14.17 3.46
N ASP A 124 12.65 -14.96 4.28
CA ASP A 124 13.05 -15.24 5.68
C ASP A 124 14.43 -15.88 5.85
N LYS A 125 14.87 -16.63 4.84
CA LYS A 125 16.17 -17.28 4.81
C LYS A 125 17.29 -16.36 4.31
N GLY A 126 16.94 -15.23 3.68
CA GLY A 126 17.90 -14.31 3.06
C GLY A 126 18.51 -14.84 1.75
N ASP A 127 18.05 -15.96 1.23
CA ASP A 127 18.63 -16.64 0.06
C ASP A 127 17.90 -16.33 -1.26
N GLN A 128 16.68 -15.78 -1.21
CA GLN A 128 15.85 -15.48 -2.37
C GLN A 128 15.47 -13.99 -2.41
N ASP A 129 15.74 -13.33 -3.55
CA ASP A 129 15.25 -11.97 -3.79
C ASP A 129 13.74 -11.98 -4.07
N CYS A 130 13.04 -11.12 -3.35
CA CYS A 130 11.59 -11.01 -3.35
C CYS A 130 11.17 -9.55 -3.55
N ALA A 131 9.92 -9.36 -3.93
CA ALA A 131 9.33 -8.04 -4.01
C ALA A 131 7.88 -8.02 -3.55
N TRP A 132 7.43 -6.83 -3.18
CA TRP A 132 6.11 -6.52 -2.70
C TRP A 132 5.60 -5.30 -3.46
N LEU A 133 4.55 -5.49 -4.25
CA LEU A 133 3.84 -4.45 -4.96
C LEU A 133 2.61 -4.03 -4.17
N ILE A 134 2.42 -2.72 -4.06
CA ILE A 134 1.25 -2.11 -3.43
C ILE A 134 0.71 -1.06 -4.38
N GLY A 135 -0.60 -1.06 -4.58
CA GLY A 135 -1.31 -0.01 -5.26
C GLY A 135 -2.58 0.37 -4.51
N PHE A 136 -2.95 1.64 -4.56
CA PHE A 136 -4.15 2.14 -3.90
C PHE A 136 -4.83 3.20 -4.76
N ASN A 137 -6.16 3.29 -4.62
CA ASN A 137 -7.01 4.29 -5.23
C ASN A 137 -7.99 4.81 -4.19
N ILE A 138 -7.90 6.09 -3.89
CA ILE A 138 -8.82 6.80 -3.01
C ILE A 138 -9.42 7.92 -3.86
N ASN A 139 -10.71 7.78 -4.20
CA ASN A 139 -11.42 8.71 -5.05
C ASN A 139 -12.79 9.07 -4.46
N THR A 140 -12.90 10.33 -4.04
CA THR A 140 -14.07 10.90 -3.36
C THR A 140 -15.02 11.61 -4.30
N THR A 141 -14.63 11.79 -5.57
CA THR A 141 -15.48 12.39 -6.61
C THR A 141 -16.56 11.41 -7.11
N THR A 142 -16.40 10.12 -6.83
CA THR A 142 -17.36 9.07 -7.16
C THR A 142 -18.29 8.76 -5.97
N LYS A 143 -19.49 8.25 -6.25
CA LYS A 143 -20.47 7.82 -5.23
C LYS A 143 -20.99 6.40 -5.55
N PRO A 144 -20.82 5.41 -4.64
CA PRO A 144 -20.06 5.49 -3.40
C PRO A 144 -18.58 5.82 -3.66
N GLU A 145 -17.91 6.39 -2.66
CA GLU A 145 -16.48 6.70 -2.76
C GLU A 145 -15.68 5.43 -3.01
N LYS A 146 -14.64 5.52 -3.83
CA LYS A 146 -13.77 4.39 -4.11
C LYS A 146 -12.60 4.43 -3.15
N LEU A 147 -12.53 3.42 -2.29
CA LEU A 147 -11.44 3.16 -1.38
C LEU A 147 -10.93 1.75 -1.70
N GLN A 148 -9.87 1.68 -2.49
CA GLN A 148 -9.41 0.43 -3.08
C GLN A 148 -7.91 0.26 -2.87
N VAL A 149 -7.51 -0.99 -2.62
CA VAL A 149 -6.12 -1.39 -2.51
C VAL A 149 -5.91 -2.70 -3.25
N TYR A 150 -4.73 -2.85 -3.84
CA TYR A 150 -4.25 -4.06 -4.47
C TYR A 150 -2.84 -4.32 -3.98
N VAL A 151 -2.55 -5.56 -3.60
CA VAL A 151 -1.24 -5.98 -3.11
C VAL A 151 -0.85 -7.29 -3.75
N PHE A 152 0.44 -7.47 -3.97
CA PHE A 152 1.01 -8.70 -4.53
C PHE A 152 2.45 -8.86 -4.04
N CYS A 153 2.89 -10.07 -3.76
CA CYS A 153 4.28 -10.33 -3.41
C CYS A 153 4.75 -11.68 -3.94
N GLY A 154 6.07 -11.87 -3.97
CA GLY A 154 6.65 -13.14 -4.38
C GLY A 154 8.10 -13.02 -4.86
N PRO A 155 8.63 -14.07 -5.48
CA PRO A 155 10.02 -14.11 -5.93
C PRO A 155 10.23 -13.15 -7.10
N LEU A 156 11.35 -12.41 -7.07
CA LEU A 156 11.69 -11.46 -8.13
C LEU A 156 11.87 -12.17 -9.49
N ILE A 157 12.48 -13.36 -9.49
CA ILE A 157 12.84 -14.09 -10.71
C ILE A 157 11.63 -14.54 -11.54
N ASN A 158 10.51 -14.90 -10.91
CA ASN A 158 9.30 -15.33 -11.61
C ASN A 158 8.32 -14.18 -11.86
N SER A 159 8.61 -13.00 -11.30
CA SER A 159 7.72 -11.83 -11.33
C SER A 159 8.42 -10.57 -11.85
N VAL A 160 9.46 -10.74 -12.67
CA VAL A 160 10.25 -9.63 -13.25
C VAL A 160 9.35 -8.61 -13.95
N ILE A 161 8.35 -9.07 -14.70
CA ILE A 161 7.38 -8.19 -15.39
C ILE A 161 6.47 -7.47 -14.39
N ASN A 162 6.20 -8.06 -13.23
CA ASN A 162 5.36 -7.41 -12.21
C ASN A 162 6.13 -6.40 -11.37
N PHE A 163 7.47 -6.49 -11.31
CA PHE A 163 8.27 -5.75 -10.33
C PHE A 163 9.38 -4.87 -10.91
N ILE A 164 10.09 -5.30 -11.96
CA ILE A 164 11.19 -4.53 -12.58
C ILE A 164 10.68 -3.68 -13.73
N ASN A 165 9.77 -4.23 -14.55
CA ASN A 165 9.10 -3.50 -15.63
C ASN A 165 7.58 -3.61 -15.50
N PRO A 166 6.99 -3.07 -14.41
CA PRO A 166 5.57 -3.28 -14.10
C PRO A 166 4.67 -2.82 -15.24
N ASN A 167 3.71 -3.66 -15.63
CA ASN A 167 2.65 -3.24 -16.53
C ASN A 167 1.68 -2.33 -15.77
N TRP A 168 1.98 -1.03 -15.74
CA TRP A 168 1.24 -0.05 -14.97
C TRP A 168 -0.24 0.06 -15.37
N ALA A 169 -0.60 -0.21 -16.62
CA ALA A 169 -2.00 -0.20 -17.04
C ALA A 169 -2.79 -1.39 -16.46
N GLU A 170 -2.16 -2.56 -16.42
CA GLU A 170 -2.75 -3.74 -15.79
C GLU A 170 -2.84 -3.56 -14.27
N ILE A 171 -1.79 -3.08 -13.63
CA ILE A 171 -1.78 -2.79 -12.19
C ILE A 171 -2.88 -1.80 -11.82
N LYS A 172 -3.06 -0.74 -12.62
CA LYS A 172 -4.18 0.19 -12.45
C LYS A 172 -5.52 -0.53 -12.45
N THR A 173 -5.74 -1.41 -13.45
CA THR A 173 -6.97 -2.19 -13.54
C THR A 173 -7.19 -3.08 -12.32
N LYS A 174 -6.11 -3.67 -11.76
CA LYS A 174 -6.19 -4.47 -10.54
C LYS A 174 -6.52 -3.62 -9.30
N ILE A 175 -5.95 -2.42 -9.18
CA ILE A 175 -6.29 -1.46 -8.13
C ILE A 175 -7.77 -1.08 -8.22
N GLU A 176 -8.27 -0.71 -9.41
CA GLU A 176 -9.66 -0.30 -9.65
C GLU A 176 -10.69 -1.41 -9.41
N ARG A 177 -10.26 -2.67 -9.33
CA ARG A 177 -11.10 -3.84 -8.97
C ARG A 177 -10.92 -4.26 -7.52
N GLY A 178 -9.95 -3.69 -6.81
CA GLY A 178 -9.66 -4.00 -5.42
C GLY A 178 -10.77 -3.56 -4.46
N GLY A 179 -10.69 -4.07 -3.23
CA GLY A 179 -11.53 -3.66 -2.11
C GLY A 179 -10.78 -2.75 -1.14
N GLN A 180 -11.39 -2.43 0.00
CA GLN A 180 -10.76 -1.61 1.05
C GLN A 180 -9.59 -2.30 1.76
N VAL A 181 -9.50 -3.63 1.66
CA VAL A 181 -8.43 -4.45 2.23
C VAL A 181 -7.89 -5.36 1.13
N GLY A 182 -6.57 -5.49 1.09
CA GLY A 182 -5.86 -6.39 0.21
C GLY A 182 -4.93 -7.30 1.01
N PHE A 183 -4.81 -8.55 0.56
CA PHE A 183 -3.88 -9.52 1.12
C PHE A 183 -3.34 -10.40 0.01
N TYR A 184 -2.04 -10.68 0.07
CA TYR A 184 -1.39 -11.66 -0.79
C TYR A 184 -0.35 -12.44 0.02
N LYS A 185 -0.28 -13.74 -0.26
CA LYS A 185 0.70 -14.68 0.32
C LYS A 185 1.30 -15.50 -0.80
N ASP A 186 2.63 -15.50 -0.88
CA ASP A 186 3.36 -16.37 -1.78
C ASP A 186 3.93 -17.55 -1.00
N ASP A 187 3.37 -18.74 -1.21
CA ASP A 187 3.77 -19.94 -0.47
C ASP A 187 5.21 -20.40 -0.78
N GLN A 188 5.75 -20.04 -1.93
CA GLN A 188 7.11 -20.42 -2.33
C GLN A 188 8.17 -19.66 -1.52
N THR A 189 8.01 -18.34 -1.40
CA THR A 189 8.94 -17.47 -0.69
C THR A 189 8.54 -17.23 0.77
N VAL A 190 7.33 -17.66 1.14
CA VAL A 190 6.65 -17.38 2.41
C VAL A 190 6.39 -15.87 2.62
N THR A 191 6.60 -15.06 1.60
CA THR A 191 6.36 -13.61 1.68
C THR A 191 4.88 -13.32 1.75
N ASN A 192 4.52 -12.32 2.54
CA ASN A 192 3.15 -11.86 2.67
C ASN A 192 3.10 -10.33 2.62
N VAL A 193 1.99 -9.79 2.12
CA VAL A 193 1.63 -8.39 2.26
C VAL A 193 0.16 -8.26 2.53
N TYR A 194 -0.18 -7.33 3.42
CA TYR A 194 -1.55 -6.88 3.63
C TYR A 194 -1.59 -5.37 3.72
N ALA A 195 -2.68 -4.80 3.22
CA ALA A 195 -2.90 -3.38 3.26
C ALA A 195 -4.37 -3.06 3.45
N GLY A 196 -4.64 -1.90 4.03
CA GLY A 196 -5.98 -1.36 4.22
C GLY A 196 -6.04 0.11 3.86
N VAL A 197 -7.20 0.54 3.37
CA VAL A 197 -7.51 1.95 3.14
C VAL A 197 -8.75 2.35 3.90
N ALA A 198 -8.70 3.51 4.55
CA ALA A 198 -9.83 4.04 5.31
C ALA A 198 -9.90 5.57 5.22
N ALA A 199 -11.13 6.07 5.18
CA ALA A 199 -11.41 7.44 5.58
C ALA A 199 -11.09 7.59 7.08
N THR A 200 -10.48 8.70 7.46
CA THR A 200 -10.28 8.99 8.88
C THR A 200 -11.57 9.44 9.54
N ASP A 201 -11.49 9.72 10.85
CA ASP A 201 -12.56 10.29 11.68
C ASP A 201 -13.48 11.26 10.89
N PRO A 202 -14.81 11.05 10.92
CA PRO A 202 -15.78 11.91 10.23
C PRO A 202 -15.67 13.41 10.56
N SER A 203 -15.05 13.75 11.69
CA SER A 203 -14.81 15.14 12.11
C SER A 203 -13.67 15.82 11.34
N MET A 204 -12.85 15.08 10.59
CA MET A 204 -11.76 15.60 9.75
C MET A 204 -11.96 15.19 8.28
N PRO A 205 -12.96 15.76 7.58
CA PRO A 205 -13.23 15.42 6.19
C PRO A 205 -12.02 15.71 5.30
N GLY A 206 -11.78 14.84 4.31
CA GLY A 206 -10.69 15.00 3.36
C GLY A 206 -9.36 14.36 3.78
N ARG A 207 -9.35 13.54 4.84
CA ARG A 207 -8.17 12.78 5.27
C ARG A 207 -8.41 11.29 5.15
N TYR A 208 -7.41 10.60 4.60
CA TYR A 208 -7.45 9.17 4.36
C TYR A 208 -6.13 8.54 4.77
N SER A 209 -6.19 7.27 5.11
CA SER A 209 -5.04 6.45 5.47
C SER A 209 -4.91 5.27 4.53
N VAL A 210 -3.66 4.91 4.22
CA VAL A 210 -3.26 3.66 3.59
C VAL A 210 -2.27 3.01 4.54
N SER A 211 -2.63 1.90 5.18
CA SER A 211 -1.70 1.16 6.05
C SER A 211 -1.23 -0.10 5.35
N ILE A 212 0.07 -0.35 5.34
CA ILE A 212 0.70 -1.44 4.59
C ILE A 212 1.66 -2.17 5.51
N ALA A 213 1.55 -3.50 5.57
CA ALA A 213 2.46 -4.35 6.30
C ALA A 213 3.09 -5.39 5.38
N PHE A 214 4.42 -5.46 5.45
CA PHE A 214 5.26 -6.43 4.76
C PHE A 214 5.67 -7.49 5.77
N ASP A 215 5.43 -8.77 5.46
CA ASP A 215 5.64 -9.88 6.39
C ASP A 215 6.26 -11.10 5.69
N LEU A 216 6.67 -12.09 6.49
CA LEU A 216 7.27 -13.35 6.09
C LEU A 216 6.62 -14.55 6.79
#